data_AF-A0A950B4E4-F1
#
_entry.id   AF-A0A950B4E4-F1
#
_cell.length_a   1.000
_cell.length_b   1.000
_cell.length_c   1.000
_cell.angle_alpha   90.00
_cell.angle_beta   90.00
_cell.angle_gamma   90.00
#
_symmetry.space_group_name_H-M   'P 1'
#
loop_
_entity.id
_entity.type
_entity.pdbx_description
1 polymer ?
#
loop_
_entity_poly.entity_id
_entity_poly.type
_entity_poly.pdbx_seq_one_letter_code
_entity_poly.pdbx_strand_id
1 'polypeptide(L)'
;MVEGGTGWIYAVEEPARALGRGLLWAGRVPLAQLHLIVDDADAAGVLARRAAVFTRPAAVWRVDGTALQRAEPAPPPPEPPLDPALAPLAAVIRAAGAEAVVEHGVLRGEVLGLEVARAVVDDHGPVLAVGVGKHDRQAQGIVHGNEPTADALARVVAMVEGHRRAGAPHHPYNRLAPERWLRARAVADPTLVGATELTAVPSPIERNDLRAPAPAAAAGKDLEGRPVLFVFSTGVDVDLAPAAADARLADGRNPRLVIVVPERDDHPYLRPVAEALKEPAEVVTVPDDWRAP
;
A
#
# COMPACT_ATOMS: atom_id res chain seq x y z
N MET A 1 -15.83 18.02 -16.25
CA MET A 1 -16.34 18.76 -17.44
C MET A 1 -15.78 18.12 -18.70
N VAL A 2 -16.54 18.01 -19.78
CA VAL A 2 -16.04 17.57 -21.10
C VAL A 2 -16.27 18.70 -22.10
N GLU A 3 -15.22 19.09 -22.81
CA GLU A 3 -15.29 20.11 -23.85
C GLU A 3 -14.37 19.72 -25.01
N GLY A 4 -14.90 19.62 -26.22
CA GLY A 4 -14.10 19.32 -27.42
C GLY A 4 -13.30 18.01 -27.37
N GLY A 5 -13.75 17.00 -26.60
CA GLY A 5 -13.02 15.75 -26.38
C GLY A 5 -11.96 15.82 -25.28
N THR A 6 -11.84 16.94 -24.58
CA THR A 6 -10.98 17.10 -23.41
C THR A 6 -11.80 16.98 -22.14
N GLY A 7 -11.39 16.08 -21.25
CA GLY A 7 -12.01 15.91 -19.94
C GLY A 7 -11.21 16.60 -18.84
N TRP A 8 -11.89 17.35 -17.99
CA TRP A 8 -11.32 18.05 -16.84
C TRP A 8 -11.94 17.55 -15.54
N ILE A 9 -11.09 17.21 -14.57
CA ILE A 9 -11.46 16.85 -13.20
C ILE A 9 -10.74 17.80 -12.26
N TYR A 10 -11.50 18.46 -11.39
CA TYR A 10 -10.95 19.14 -10.22
C TYR A 10 -11.13 18.22 -9.02
N ALA A 11 -10.02 17.79 -8.41
CA ALA A 11 -10.02 16.81 -7.34
C ALA A 11 -9.79 17.50 -6.00
N VAL A 12 -10.89 17.71 -5.27
CA VAL A 12 -10.90 18.30 -3.92
C VAL A 12 -10.68 17.25 -2.84
N GLU A 13 -11.33 16.09 -2.98
CA GLU A 13 -11.25 14.99 -2.02
C GLU A 13 -10.22 13.95 -2.48
N GLU A 14 -9.35 13.53 -1.56
CA GLU A 14 -8.27 12.58 -1.79
C GLU A 14 -7.49 12.86 -3.10
N PRO A 15 -6.91 14.05 -3.27
CA PRO A 15 -6.30 14.46 -4.54
C PRO A 15 -5.25 13.45 -5.03
N ALA A 16 -4.47 12.86 -4.12
CA ALA A 16 -3.46 11.86 -4.45
C ALA A 16 -4.01 10.59 -5.16
N ARG A 17 -5.31 10.31 -5.07
CA ARG A 17 -5.99 9.15 -5.71
C ARG A 17 -6.81 9.54 -6.94
N ALA A 18 -6.73 10.79 -7.39
CA ALA A 18 -7.58 11.31 -8.46
C ALA A 18 -7.31 10.67 -9.82
N LEU A 19 -6.09 10.18 -10.06
CA LEU A 19 -5.69 9.64 -11.36
C LEU A 19 -6.50 8.38 -11.72
N GLY A 20 -6.60 7.41 -10.81
CA GLY A 20 -7.42 6.22 -11.01
C GLY A 20 -8.88 6.52 -11.34
N ARG A 21 -9.50 7.45 -10.59
CA ARG A 21 -10.87 7.93 -10.85
C ARG A 21 -10.98 8.57 -12.24
N GLY A 22 -10.01 9.39 -12.62
CA GLY A 22 -9.98 10.05 -13.91
C GLY A 22 -9.81 9.08 -15.08
N LEU A 23 -8.94 8.08 -14.95
CA LEU A 23 -8.75 7.04 -15.95
C LEU A 23 -10.00 6.17 -16.11
N LEU A 24 -10.64 5.79 -15.01
CA LEU A 24 -11.91 5.07 -15.04
C LEU A 24 -13.00 5.87 -15.78
N TRP A 25 -13.10 7.17 -15.50
CA TRP A 25 -14.04 8.05 -16.18
C TRP A 25 -13.71 8.21 -17.67
N ALA A 26 -12.43 8.40 -18.01
CA ALA A 26 -11.95 8.49 -19.39
C ALA A 26 -12.14 7.18 -20.18
N GLY A 27 -12.24 6.03 -19.51
CA GLY A 27 -12.62 4.76 -20.14
C GLY A 27 -14.10 4.66 -20.52
N ARG A 28 -14.97 5.52 -19.95
CA ARG A 28 -16.42 5.52 -20.19
C ARG A 28 -16.88 6.59 -21.18
N VAL A 29 -16.03 7.55 -21.49
CA VAL A 29 -16.34 8.69 -22.36
C VAL A 29 -15.22 8.83 -23.38
N PRO A 30 -15.51 9.08 -24.67
CA PRO A 30 -14.46 9.26 -25.67
C PRO A 30 -13.70 10.56 -25.43
N LEU A 31 -12.61 10.47 -24.66
CA LEU A 31 -11.71 11.58 -24.39
C LEU A 31 -10.41 11.42 -25.17
N ALA A 32 -10.02 12.48 -25.87
CA ALA A 32 -8.70 12.63 -26.47
C ALA A 32 -7.65 12.98 -25.40
N GLN A 33 -8.03 13.79 -24.41
CA GLN A 33 -7.15 14.25 -23.33
C GLN A 33 -7.87 14.25 -21.99
N LEU A 34 -7.15 13.88 -20.93
CA LEU A 34 -7.62 13.94 -19.54
C LEU A 34 -6.75 14.94 -18.77
N HIS A 35 -7.39 15.86 -18.07
CA HIS A 35 -6.76 16.88 -17.25
C HIS A 35 -7.22 16.74 -15.79
N LEU A 36 -6.27 16.72 -14.86
CA LEU A 36 -6.50 16.68 -13.42
C LEU A 36 -6.00 18.00 -12.83
N ILE A 37 -6.85 18.66 -12.06
CA ILE A 37 -6.53 19.88 -11.32
C ILE A 37 -6.58 19.52 -9.83
N VAL A 38 -5.53 19.87 -9.10
CA VAL A 38 -5.41 19.70 -7.64
C VAL A 38 -4.83 20.96 -7.01
N ASP A 39 -5.19 21.23 -5.75
CA ASP A 39 -4.59 22.34 -5.00
C ASP A 39 -3.28 21.92 -4.30
N ASP A 40 -3.23 20.67 -3.84
CA ASP A 40 -2.10 20.12 -3.10
C ASP A 40 -0.89 19.90 -4.03
N ALA A 41 0.22 20.60 -3.72
CA ALA A 41 1.44 20.57 -4.51
C ALA A 41 2.15 19.20 -4.46
N ASP A 42 2.14 18.53 -3.32
CA ASP A 42 2.77 17.22 -3.15
C ASP A 42 1.99 16.16 -3.92
N ALA A 43 0.65 16.21 -3.81
CA ALA A 43 -0.24 15.36 -4.61
C ALA A 43 -0.07 15.63 -6.11
N ALA A 44 0.10 16.89 -6.53
CA ALA A 44 0.31 17.24 -7.94
C ALA A 44 1.55 16.55 -8.53
N GLY A 45 2.68 16.58 -7.81
CA GLY A 45 3.92 15.92 -8.23
C GLY A 45 3.80 14.40 -8.29
N VAL A 46 3.13 13.78 -7.31
CA VAL A 46 2.83 12.34 -7.27
C VAL A 46 1.93 11.93 -8.44
N LEU A 47 0.86 12.68 -8.69
CA LEU A 47 -0.04 12.43 -9.81
C LEU A 47 0.68 12.59 -11.15
N ALA A 48 1.54 13.60 -11.29
CA ALA A 48 2.29 13.86 -12.51
C ALA A 48 3.24 12.69 -12.86
N ARG A 49 3.99 12.16 -11.88
CA ARG A 49 4.85 10.99 -12.12
C ARG A 49 4.05 9.73 -12.43
N ARG A 50 2.92 9.51 -11.74
CA ARG A 50 2.02 8.37 -12.02
C ARG A 50 1.32 8.49 -13.37
N ALA A 51 0.97 9.70 -13.81
CA ALA A 51 0.38 9.91 -15.13
C ALA A 51 1.42 9.66 -16.23
N ALA A 52 2.68 10.03 -16.00
CA ALA A 52 3.76 9.90 -16.98
C ALA A 52 4.09 8.45 -17.38
N VAL A 53 3.67 7.44 -16.60
CA VAL A 53 3.88 6.02 -16.92
C VAL A 53 2.79 5.41 -17.81
N PHE A 54 1.77 6.17 -18.19
CA PHE A 54 0.74 5.73 -19.14
C PHE A 54 1.09 6.10 -20.59
N THR A 55 0.59 5.29 -21.53
CA THR A 55 0.75 5.54 -22.98
C THR A 55 0.06 6.83 -23.43
N ARG A 56 -1.07 7.17 -22.80
CA ARG A 56 -1.78 8.44 -22.93
C ARG A 56 -1.81 9.15 -21.57
N PRO A 57 -0.75 9.90 -21.22
CA PRO A 57 -0.62 10.49 -19.89
C PRO A 57 -1.67 11.58 -19.65
N ALA A 58 -2.28 11.56 -18.46
CA ALA A 58 -3.11 12.66 -18.00
C ALA A 58 -2.27 13.92 -17.76
N ALA A 59 -2.83 15.08 -18.11
CA ALA A 59 -2.28 16.37 -17.80
C ALA A 59 -2.58 16.74 -16.36
N VAL A 60 -1.56 16.94 -15.52
CA VAL A 60 -1.75 17.31 -14.11
C VAL A 60 -1.42 18.79 -13.90
N TRP A 61 -2.31 19.49 -13.21
CA TRP A 61 -2.23 20.92 -12.94
C TRP A 61 -2.37 21.19 -11.45
N ARG A 62 -1.53 22.09 -10.95
CA ARG A 62 -1.64 22.65 -9.60
C ARG A 62 -2.32 24.01 -9.67
N VAL A 63 -3.24 24.28 -8.76
CA VAL A 63 -3.80 25.63 -8.56
C VAL A 63 -2.78 26.50 -7.84
N ASP A 64 -2.46 27.66 -8.41
CA ASP A 64 -1.63 28.70 -7.80
C ASP A 64 -2.39 30.03 -7.84
N GLY A 65 -3.07 30.35 -6.73
CA GLY A 65 -4.02 31.46 -6.66
C GLY A 65 -5.17 31.26 -7.65
N THR A 66 -5.20 32.07 -8.70
CA THR A 66 -6.19 31.99 -9.79
C THR A 66 -5.63 31.37 -11.08
N ALA A 67 -4.35 30.97 -11.07
CA ALA A 67 -3.68 30.38 -12.21
C ALA A 67 -3.57 28.86 -12.09
N LEU A 68 -3.47 28.18 -13.23
CA LEU A 68 -3.11 26.76 -13.29
C LEU A 68 -1.66 26.63 -13.75
N GLN A 69 -0.86 25.92 -12.97
CA GLN A 69 0.52 25.59 -13.32
C GLN A 69 0.63 24.11 -13.65
N ARG A 70 1.38 23.79 -14.70
CA ARG A 70 1.65 22.40 -15.04
C ARG A 70 2.47 21.78 -13.91
N ALA A 71 2.03 20.63 -13.41
CA ALA A 71 2.77 19.90 -12.39
C ALA A 71 3.93 19.14 -13.04
N GLU A 72 5.13 19.31 -12.49
CA GLU A 72 6.30 18.51 -12.84
C GLU A 72 6.26 17.17 -12.08
N PRO A 73 6.61 16.04 -12.73
CA PRO A 73 6.75 14.76 -12.05
C PRO A 73 7.73 14.82 -10.89
N ALA A 74 7.26 14.56 -9.66
CA ALA A 74 8.16 14.39 -8.53
C ALA A 74 8.94 13.06 -8.69
N PRO A 75 10.21 12.97 -8.23
CA PRO A 75 10.87 11.68 -8.13
C PRO A 75 10.17 10.80 -7.08
N PRO A 76 10.28 9.46 -7.16
CA PRO A 76 9.93 8.59 -6.05
C PRO A 76 10.73 8.97 -4.80
N PRO A 77 10.12 9.01 -3.61
CA PRO A 77 10.85 9.30 -2.38
C PRO A 77 11.85 8.18 -2.09
N PRO A 78 13.08 8.49 -1.64
CA PRO A 78 13.98 7.47 -1.14
C PRO A 78 13.41 6.85 0.14
N GLU A 79 13.66 5.56 0.34
CA GLU A 79 13.30 4.88 1.59
C GLU A 79 14.18 5.40 2.73
N PRO A 80 13.62 6.03 3.77
CA PRO A 80 14.42 6.53 4.89
C PRO A 80 14.96 5.35 5.72
N PRO A 81 16.20 5.45 6.22
CA PRO A 81 16.80 4.38 7.00
C PRO A 81 16.12 4.24 8.36
N LEU A 82 16.13 3.03 8.91
CA LEU A 82 15.75 2.79 10.31
C LEU A 82 16.77 3.47 11.23
N ASP A 83 16.29 4.15 12.28
CA ASP A 83 17.14 4.60 13.38
C ASP A 83 17.88 3.40 14.02
N PRO A 84 19.22 3.37 14.03
CA PRO A 84 20.00 2.28 14.61
C PRO A 84 19.65 1.98 16.07
N ALA A 85 19.18 2.96 16.84
CA ALA A 85 18.76 2.77 18.23
C ALA A 85 17.51 1.87 18.36
N LEU A 86 16.67 1.83 17.33
CA LEU A 86 15.45 1.01 17.29
C LEU A 86 15.71 -0.42 16.80
N ALA A 87 16.82 -0.67 16.10
CA ALA A 87 17.12 -1.97 15.49
C ALA A 87 17.10 -3.17 16.47
N PRO A 88 17.60 -3.07 17.72
CA PRO A 88 17.54 -4.18 18.69
C PRO A 88 16.12 -4.65 19.02
N LEU A 89 15.11 -3.78 18.91
CA LEU A 89 13.71 -4.11 19.22
C LEU A 89 13.12 -5.15 18.25
N ALA A 90 13.75 -5.36 17.09
CA ALA A 90 13.33 -6.40 16.14
C ALA A 90 13.44 -7.81 16.74
N ALA A 91 14.41 -8.04 17.64
CA ALA A 91 14.52 -9.33 18.35
C ALA A 91 13.36 -9.53 19.33
N VAL A 92 12.94 -8.46 20.02
CA VAL A 92 11.80 -8.48 20.95
C VAL A 92 10.50 -8.79 20.21
N ILE A 93 10.29 -8.16 19.05
CA ILE A 93 9.13 -8.41 18.19
C ILE A 93 9.05 -9.88 17.78
N ARG A 94 10.16 -10.44 17.27
CA ARG A 94 10.21 -11.85 16.84
C ARG A 94 10.02 -12.83 17.99
N ALA A 95 10.62 -12.55 19.15
CA ALA A 95 10.46 -13.38 20.34
C ALA A 95 9.00 -13.43 20.84
N ALA A 96 8.24 -12.36 20.62
CA ALA A 96 6.81 -12.30 20.94
C ALA A 96 5.90 -12.95 19.88
N GLY A 97 6.46 -13.51 18.79
CA GLY A 97 5.71 -14.20 17.73
C GLY A 97 5.26 -13.32 16.56
N ALA A 98 5.64 -12.04 16.52
CA ALA A 98 5.32 -11.14 15.41
C ALA A 98 6.45 -11.06 14.37
N GLU A 99 6.10 -10.66 13.15
CA GLU A 99 7.07 -10.33 12.11
C GLU A 99 7.65 -8.93 12.34
N ALA A 100 8.97 -8.78 12.25
CA ALA A 100 9.64 -7.49 12.34
C ALA A 100 9.85 -6.90 10.94
N VAL A 101 9.07 -5.86 10.60
CA VAL A 101 9.04 -5.23 9.28
C VAL A 101 9.52 -3.78 9.38
N VAL A 102 10.39 -3.35 8.46
CA VAL A 102 10.83 -1.97 8.32
C VAL A 102 10.25 -1.40 7.04
N GLU A 103 9.42 -0.37 7.17
CA GLU A 103 8.89 0.42 6.04
C GLU A 103 8.88 1.90 6.44
N HIS A 104 9.22 2.80 5.52
CA HIS A 104 9.35 4.23 5.78
C HIS A 104 10.21 4.55 7.01
N GLY A 105 11.32 3.81 7.20
CA GLY A 105 12.24 4.02 8.33
C GLY A 105 11.66 3.66 9.71
N VAL A 106 10.47 3.06 9.75
CA VAL A 106 9.78 2.69 10.99
C VAL A 106 9.78 1.17 11.13
N LEU A 107 10.34 0.69 12.24
CA LEU A 107 10.25 -0.71 12.65
C LEU A 107 8.87 -0.99 13.26
N ARG A 108 8.18 -1.98 12.69
CA ARG A 108 6.84 -2.44 13.07
C ARG A 108 6.88 -3.91 13.46
N GLY A 109 6.05 -4.28 14.43
CA GLY A 109 5.65 -5.66 14.65
C GLY A 109 4.34 -5.92 13.93
N GLU A 110 4.31 -6.92 13.05
CA GLU A 110 3.13 -7.29 12.27
C GLU A 110 2.66 -8.72 12.57
N VAL A 111 1.34 -8.90 12.61
CA VAL A 111 0.69 -10.23 12.59
C VAL A 111 -0.13 -10.32 11.31
N LEU A 112 0.31 -11.14 10.37
CA LEU A 112 -0.32 -11.30 9.05
C LEU A 112 -0.59 -9.92 8.40
N GLY A 113 0.43 -9.06 8.39
CA GLY A 113 0.38 -7.73 7.81
C GLY A 113 -0.34 -6.65 8.63
N LEU A 114 -0.83 -6.96 9.83
CA LEU A 114 -1.44 -5.97 10.74
C LEU A 114 -0.41 -5.46 11.74
N GLU A 115 -0.16 -4.15 11.75
CA GLU A 115 0.70 -3.49 12.75
C GLU A 115 0.10 -3.66 14.15
N VAL A 116 0.80 -4.42 15.01
CA VAL A 116 0.49 -4.63 16.44
C VAL A 116 1.50 -3.97 17.37
N ALA A 117 2.63 -3.53 16.83
CA ALA A 117 3.63 -2.76 17.57
C ALA A 117 4.36 -1.79 16.65
N ARG A 118 4.83 -0.68 17.21
CA ARG A 118 5.67 0.30 16.52
C ARG A 118 6.83 0.69 17.43
N ALA A 119 8.06 0.60 16.92
CA ALA A 119 9.23 1.12 17.59
C ALA A 119 9.21 2.65 17.56
N VAL A 120 9.41 3.27 18.71
CA VAL A 120 9.48 4.72 18.88
C VAL A 120 10.60 5.06 19.87
N VAL A 121 11.04 6.32 19.85
CA VAL A 121 11.93 6.87 20.87
C VAL A 121 11.08 7.76 21.77
N ASP A 122 11.06 7.49 23.07
CA ASP A 122 10.46 8.36 24.09
C ASP A 122 11.54 9.03 24.96
N ASP A 123 11.14 9.69 26.04
CA ASP A 123 12.04 10.39 26.97
C ASP A 123 13.03 9.46 27.70
N HIS A 124 12.79 8.14 27.67
CA HIS A 124 13.60 7.10 28.29
C HIS A 124 14.36 6.23 27.29
N GLY A 125 14.12 6.43 25.99
CA GLY A 125 14.85 5.80 24.89
C GLY A 125 13.98 4.93 23.98
N PRO A 126 14.59 3.97 23.26
CA PRO A 126 13.87 3.04 22.38
C PRO A 126 12.84 2.19 23.14
N VAL A 127 11.58 2.27 22.71
CA VAL A 127 10.47 1.46 23.26
C VAL A 127 9.56 0.94 22.14
N LEU A 128 8.87 -0.18 22.37
CA LEU A 128 7.79 -0.63 21.50
C LEU A 128 6.46 -0.11 22.04
N ALA A 129 5.80 0.74 21.27
CA ALA A 129 4.41 1.08 21.50
C ALA A 129 3.52 -0.05 20.98
N VAL A 130 2.91 -0.82 21.88
CA VAL A 130 2.10 -2.03 21.59
C VAL A 130 0.61 -1.67 21.45
N GLY A 131 -0.04 -2.18 20.40
CA GLY A 131 -1.45 -1.95 20.09
C GLY A 131 -1.75 -1.82 18.59
N VAL A 132 -3.00 -2.12 18.20
CA VAL A 132 -3.50 -2.06 16.82
C VAL A 132 -3.96 -0.64 16.48
N GLY A 133 -3.08 0.13 15.85
CA GLY A 133 -3.34 1.53 15.48
C GLY A 133 -3.07 2.54 16.60
N LYS A 134 -3.07 3.83 16.25
CA LYS A 134 -2.60 4.91 17.13
C LYS A 134 -3.36 5.00 18.46
N HIS A 135 -4.70 4.94 18.41
CA HIS A 135 -5.53 5.09 19.60
C HIS A 135 -5.41 3.89 20.55
N ASP A 136 -5.30 2.67 20.00
CA ASP A 136 -5.12 1.46 20.81
C ASP A 136 -3.78 1.48 21.54
N ARG A 137 -2.70 1.91 20.86
CA ARG A 137 -1.38 2.06 21.49
C ARG A 137 -1.38 3.07 22.65
N GLN A 138 -2.08 4.18 22.49
CA GLN A 138 -2.22 5.17 23.56
C GLN A 138 -2.99 4.60 24.75
N ALA A 139 -4.07 3.86 24.49
CA ALA A 139 -4.87 3.22 25.54
C ALA A 139 -4.06 2.14 26.28
N GLN A 140 -3.33 1.29 25.56
CA GLN A 140 -2.48 0.25 26.14
C GLN A 140 -1.39 0.83 27.04
N GLY A 141 -0.74 1.92 26.62
CA GLY A 141 0.28 2.61 27.42
C GLY A 141 -0.26 3.18 28.74
N ILE A 142 -1.52 3.63 28.77
CA ILE A 142 -2.18 4.12 29.99
C ILE A 142 -2.57 2.97 30.92
N VAL A 143 -3.05 1.85 30.38
CA VAL A 143 -3.61 0.74 31.17
C VAL A 143 -2.53 -0.20 31.72
N HIS A 144 -1.43 -0.42 30.99
CA HIS A 144 -0.43 -1.45 31.29
C HIS A 144 0.96 -0.88 31.63
N GLY A 145 1.05 0.35 32.16
CA GLY A 145 2.32 1.09 32.34
C GLY A 145 3.44 0.41 33.16
N ASN A 146 3.15 -0.67 33.90
CA ASN A 146 4.14 -1.42 34.68
C ASN A 146 4.49 -2.80 34.10
N GLU A 147 3.91 -3.18 32.96
CA GLU A 147 4.10 -4.49 32.38
C GLU A 147 5.33 -4.56 31.46
N PRO A 148 6.11 -5.66 31.46
CA PRO A 148 7.14 -5.88 30.45
C PRO A 148 6.57 -5.83 29.04
N THR A 149 7.16 -5.00 28.19
CA THR A 149 6.70 -4.76 26.81
C THR A 149 6.61 -6.04 25.96
N ALA A 150 7.47 -7.04 26.23
CA ALA A 150 7.44 -8.32 25.54
C ALA A 150 6.18 -9.13 25.86
N ASP A 151 5.74 -9.14 27.12
CA ASP A 151 4.56 -9.88 27.55
C ASP A 151 3.28 -9.23 27.01
N ALA A 152 3.24 -7.89 27.02
CA ALA A 152 2.14 -7.12 26.45
C ALA A 152 2.02 -7.40 24.94
N LEU A 153 3.15 -7.41 24.23
CA LEU A 153 3.19 -7.73 22.81
C LEU A 153 2.72 -9.17 22.53
N ALA A 154 3.24 -10.16 23.26
CA ALA A 154 2.86 -11.55 23.08
C ALA A 154 1.35 -11.78 23.24
N ARG A 155 0.71 -11.08 24.20
CA ARG A 155 -0.76 -11.14 24.34
C ARG A 155 -1.51 -10.51 23.19
N VAL A 156 -1.07 -9.34 22.69
CA VAL A 156 -1.70 -8.71 21.52
C VAL A 156 -1.53 -9.59 20.28
N VAL A 157 -0.36 -10.20 20.10
CA VAL A 157 -0.10 -11.17 19.02
C VAL A 157 -1.12 -12.31 19.08
N ALA A 158 -1.21 -13.01 20.21
CA ALA A 158 -2.13 -14.13 20.37
C ALA A 158 -3.61 -13.73 20.14
N MET A 159 -4.00 -12.52 20.59
CA MET A 159 -5.34 -11.99 20.36
C MET A 159 -5.61 -11.75 18.87
N VAL A 160 -4.67 -11.14 18.14
CA VAL A 160 -4.83 -10.87 16.70
C VAL A 160 -4.83 -12.16 15.90
N GLU A 161 -3.94 -13.12 16.21
CA GLU A 161 -3.91 -14.45 15.57
C GLU A 161 -5.23 -15.21 15.73
N GLY A 162 -5.85 -15.14 16.91
CA GLY A 162 -7.15 -15.77 17.17
C GLY A 162 -8.27 -15.26 16.26
N HIS A 163 -8.19 -14.01 15.80
CA HIS A 163 -9.18 -13.36 14.95
C HIS A 163 -8.80 -13.30 13.47
N ARG A 164 -7.52 -13.20 13.12
CA ARG A 164 -7.01 -12.99 11.76
C ARG A 164 -6.63 -14.31 11.10
N ARG A 165 -7.62 -15.17 10.93
CA ARG A 165 -7.47 -16.49 10.28
C ARG A 165 -8.62 -16.73 9.31
N ALA A 166 -8.42 -17.61 8.34
CA ALA A 166 -9.49 -18.07 7.47
C ALA A 166 -10.62 -18.74 8.28
N GLY A 167 -11.85 -18.54 7.85
CA GLY A 167 -13.09 -18.92 8.51
C GLY A 167 -13.44 -18.15 9.79
N ALA A 168 -12.69 -17.11 10.19
CA ALA A 168 -12.94 -16.43 11.47
C ALA A 168 -14.24 -15.61 11.45
N PRO A 169 -14.98 -15.54 12.57
CA PRO A 169 -16.09 -14.61 12.72
C PRO A 169 -15.66 -13.16 12.50
N HIS A 170 -16.61 -12.31 12.11
CA HIS A 170 -16.35 -10.89 11.87
C HIS A 170 -15.72 -10.20 13.09
N HIS A 171 -14.55 -9.59 12.91
CA HIS A 171 -13.83 -8.87 13.96
C HIS A 171 -13.03 -7.69 13.39
N PRO A 172 -12.90 -6.52 14.05
CA PRO A 172 -12.10 -5.41 13.53
C PRO A 172 -10.68 -5.80 13.07
N TYR A 173 -9.97 -6.65 13.82
CA TYR A 173 -8.61 -7.09 13.48
C TYR A 173 -8.52 -7.93 12.20
N ASN A 174 -9.59 -8.61 11.79
CA ASN A 174 -9.63 -9.30 10.50
C ASN A 174 -10.22 -8.41 9.39
N ARG A 175 -10.37 -7.10 9.63
CA ARG A 175 -10.82 -6.14 8.62
C ARG A 175 -9.87 -5.00 8.29
N LEU A 176 -8.84 -4.79 9.09
CA LEU A 176 -7.84 -3.74 8.88
C LEU A 176 -6.70 -4.22 7.98
N ALA A 177 -6.20 -3.32 7.11
CA ALA A 177 -5.10 -3.59 6.17
C ALA A 177 -5.18 -4.97 5.46
N PRO A 178 -6.32 -5.31 4.82
CA PRO A 178 -6.50 -6.61 4.19
C PRO A 178 -5.49 -6.89 3.07
N GLU A 179 -4.99 -5.86 2.39
CA GLU A 179 -3.99 -5.98 1.33
C GLU A 179 -2.65 -6.49 1.87
N ARG A 180 -2.26 -6.06 3.08
CA ARG A 180 -1.05 -6.57 3.74
C ARG A 180 -1.23 -8.00 4.25
N TRP A 181 -2.45 -8.42 4.60
CA TRP A 181 -2.70 -9.83 4.91
C TRP A 181 -2.55 -10.70 3.66
N LEU A 182 -3.12 -10.27 2.54
CA LEU A 182 -2.96 -10.99 1.28
C LEU A 182 -1.48 -11.08 0.87
N ARG A 183 -0.74 -9.97 0.99
CA ARG A 183 0.72 -9.95 0.83
C ARG A 183 1.41 -10.95 1.76
N ALA A 184 1.09 -10.93 3.06
CA ALA A 184 1.72 -11.83 4.03
C ALA A 184 1.49 -13.31 3.70
N ARG A 185 0.30 -13.67 3.18
CA ARG A 185 0.02 -15.02 2.70
C ARG A 185 0.88 -15.39 1.50
N ALA A 186 1.00 -14.50 0.50
CA ALA A 186 1.88 -14.73 -0.65
C ALA A 186 3.36 -14.75 -0.27
N VAL A 187 3.80 -13.99 0.74
CA VAL A 187 5.17 -14.08 1.25
C VAL A 187 5.42 -15.43 1.94
N ALA A 188 4.45 -15.93 2.70
CA ALA A 188 4.54 -17.25 3.33
C ALA A 188 4.47 -18.41 2.33
N ASP A 189 3.70 -18.25 1.25
CA ASP A 189 3.61 -19.20 0.13
C ASP A 189 3.71 -18.46 -1.22
N PRO A 190 4.95 -18.25 -1.72
CA PRO A 190 5.18 -17.55 -3.00
C PRO A 190 4.56 -18.23 -4.22
N THR A 191 4.28 -19.54 -4.13
CA THR A 191 3.72 -20.31 -5.24
C THR A 191 2.29 -19.88 -5.59
N LEU A 192 1.57 -19.29 -4.62
CA LEU A 192 0.21 -18.73 -4.78
C LEU A 192 0.13 -17.71 -5.94
N VAL A 193 1.22 -17.01 -6.22
CA VAL A 193 1.30 -15.97 -7.27
C VAL A 193 2.36 -16.29 -8.33
N GLY A 194 2.86 -17.54 -8.37
CA GLY A 194 3.87 -17.97 -9.33
C GLY A 194 5.27 -17.38 -9.07
N ALA A 195 5.62 -17.11 -7.81
CA ALA A 195 6.95 -16.67 -7.41
C ALA A 195 7.74 -17.81 -6.73
N THR A 196 9.07 -17.72 -6.73
CA THR A 196 9.95 -18.65 -6.00
C THR A 196 10.32 -18.13 -4.61
N GLU A 197 10.42 -16.81 -4.47
CA GLU A 197 10.73 -16.12 -3.22
C GLU A 197 10.03 -14.76 -3.25
N LEU A 198 9.56 -14.30 -2.08
CA LEU A 198 8.96 -12.98 -1.93
C LEU A 198 9.37 -12.38 -0.58
N THR A 199 9.63 -11.09 -0.60
CA THR A 199 9.87 -10.28 0.60
C THR A 199 8.99 -9.04 0.53
N ALA A 200 8.33 -8.70 1.64
CA ALA A 200 7.61 -7.44 1.76
C ALA A 200 8.55 -6.25 1.49
N VAL A 201 8.07 -5.28 0.70
CA VAL A 201 8.78 -4.01 0.45
C VAL A 201 7.83 -2.83 0.68
N PRO A 202 8.34 -1.66 1.07
CA PRO A 202 7.52 -0.47 1.25
C PRO A 202 6.87 -0.06 -0.08
N SER A 203 5.61 0.37 -0.02
CA SER A 203 4.98 1.10 -1.12
C SER A 203 5.54 2.54 -1.15
N PRO A 204 5.57 3.25 -2.29
CA PRO A 204 6.16 4.59 -2.34
C PRO A 204 5.47 5.65 -1.48
N ILE A 205 4.19 5.44 -1.19
CA ILE A 205 3.37 6.31 -0.36
C ILE A 205 3.04 5.56 0.92
N GLU A 206 3.39 6.16 2.06
CA GLU A 206 3.09 5.57 3.37
C GLU A 206 1.57 5.45 3.60
N ARG A 207 1.15 4.30 4.14
CA ARG A 207 -0.22 4.12 4.63
C ARG A 207 -0.44 4.97 5.87
N ASN A 208 -1.37 5.92 5.79
CA ASN A 208 -1.74 6.79 6.92
C ASN A 208 -2.96 6.29 7.74
N ASP A 209 -3.81 5.44 7.16
CA ASP A 209 -4.98 4.84 7.83
C ASP A 209 -5.08 3.34 7.51
N LEU A 210 -5.30 2.53 8.55
CA LEU A 210 -5.50 1.08 8.45
C LEU A 210 -6.85 0.69 7.82
N ARG A 211 -7.80 1.63 7.75
CA ARG A 211 -9.13 1.44 7.15
C ARG A 211 -9.19 1.80 5.68
N ALA A 212 -8.31 2.70 5.23
CA ALA A 212 -8.28 3.14 3.85
C ALA A 212 -7.59 2.08 2.97
N PRO A 213 -8.09 1.84 1.75
CA PRO A 213 -7.41 0.98 0.79
C PRO A 213 -6.00 1.50 0.53
N ALA A 214 -4.99 0.64 0.68
CA ALA A 214 -3.61 0.98 0.36
C ALA A 214 -2.89 -0.26 -0.17
N PRO A 215 -2.53 -0.29 -1.46
CA PRO A 215 -1.85 -1.43 -2.04
C PRO A 215 -0.54 -1.74 -1.33
N ALA A 216 -0.29 -3.03 -1.10
CA ALA A 216 0.91 -3.52 -0.42
C ALA A 216 1.84 -4.17 -1.44
N ALA A 217 3.14 -3.85 -1.42
CA ALA A 217 4.10 -4.40 -2.36
C ALA A 217 4.94 -5.54 -1.76
N ALA A 218 5.31 -6.52 -2.58
CA ALA A 218 6.36 -7.49 -2.29
C ALA A 218 7.23 -7.69 -3.53
N ALA A 219 8.53 -7.83 -3.31
CA ALA A 219 9.52 -8.06 -4.35
C ALA A 219 10.04 -9.49 -4.29
N GLY A 220 10.39 -10.04 -5.45
CA GLY A 220 10.99 -11.36 -5.51
C GLY A 220 11.42 -11.77 -6.91
N LYS A 221 11.38 -13.07 -7.16
CA LYS A 221 11.68 -13.68 -8.45
C LYS A 221 10.55 -14.57 -8.92
N ASP A 222 10.32 -14.58 -10.24
CA ASP A 222 9.44 -15.56 -10.88
C ASP A 222 10.12 -16.93 -11.01
N LEU A 223 9.38 -17.91 -11.56
CA LEU A 223 9.88 -19.27 -11.78
C LEU A 223 11.10 -19.35 -12.71
N GLU A 224 11.31 -18.33 -13.54
CA GLU A 224 12.48 -18.20 -14.41
C GLU A 224 13.63 -17.39 -13.78
N GLY A 225 13.47 -16.97 -12.52
CA GLY A 225 14.48 -16.21 -11.76
C GLY A 225 14.54 -14.71 -12.10
N ARG A 226 13.58 -14.17 -12.85
CA ARG A 226 13.54 -12.76 -13.24
C ARG A 226 12.94 -11.89 -12.11
N PRO A 227 13.43 -10.65 -11.91
CA PRO A 227 12.85 -9.74 -10.92
C PRO A 227 11.37 -9.45 -11.21
N VAL A 228 10.55 -9.60 -10.19
CA VAL A 228 9.12 -9.33 -10.23
C VAL A 228 8.72 -8.53 -9.00
N LEU A 229 7.80 -7.58 -9.20
CA LEU A 229 7.17 -6.81 -8.16
C LEU A 229 5.68 -7.13 -8.16
N PHE A 230 5.20 -7.66 -7.05
CA PHE A 230 3.79 -7.93 -6.82
C PHE A 230 3.17 -6.81 -6.00
N VAL A 231 2.02 -6.31 -6.44
CA VAL A 231 1.26 -5.28 -5.74
C VAL A 231 -0.13 -5.83 -5.43
N PHE A 232 -0.39 -6.04 -4.14
CA PHE A 232 -1.58 -6.66 -3.61
C PHE A 232 -2.63 -5.61 -3.27
N SER A 233 -3.88 -5.87 -3.66
CA SER A 233 -5.03 -5.04 -3.26
C SER A 233 -6.26 -5.91 -3.01
N THR A 234 -7.28 -5.32 -2.38
CA THR A 234 -8.57 -5.97 -2.11
C THR A 234 -9.69 -4.96 -2.29
N GLY A 235 -10.89 -5.44 -2.61
CA GLY A 235 -12.02 -4.61 -3.00
C GLY A 235 -11.78 -3.84 -4.29
N VAL A 236 -12.65 -2.85 -4.53
CA VAL A 236 -12.59 -1.99 -5.71
C VAL A 236 -11.69 -0.79 -5.42
N ASP A 237 -10.40 -0.89 -5.78
CA ASP A 237 -9.45 0.23 -5.72
C ASP A 237 -9.13 0.79 -7.11
N VAL A 238 -9.85 1.85 -7.50
CA VAL A 238 -9.70 2.49 -8.81
C VAL A 238 -8.32 3.11 -9.06
N ASP A 239 -7.53 3.36 -8.01
CA ASP A 239 -6.17 3.94 -8.11
C ASP A 239 -5.07 2.86 -8.05
N LEU A 240 -5.45 1.58 -8.05
CA LEU A 240 -4.53 0.44 -7.93
C LEU A 240 -3.46 0.42 -9.02
N ALA A 241 -3.84 0.48 -10.30
CA ALA A 241 -2.86 0.42 -11.39
C ALA A 241 -1.88 1.61 -11.39
N PRO A 242 -2.31 2.87 -11.20
CA PRO A 242 -1.41 3.98 -10.94
C PRO A 242 -0.46 3.76 -9.75
N ALA A 243 -0.98 3.30 -8.61
CA ALA A 243 -0.18 3.05 -7.42
C ALA A 243 0.83 1.90 -7.61
N ALA A 244 0.45 0.85 -8.33
CA ALA A 244 1.33 -0.28 -8.64
C ALA A 244 2.47 0.14 -9.59
N ALA A 245 2.17 0.96 -10.59
CA ALA A 245 3.18 1.49 -11.48
C ALA A 245 4.13 2.47 -10.78
N ASP A 246 3.64 3.23 -9.79
CA ASP A 246 4.47 4.04 -8.89
C ASP A 246 5.43 3.18 -8.06
N ALA A 247 4.96 2.04 -7.55
CA ALA A 247 5.80 1.08 -6.83
C ALA A 247 6.90 0.50 -7.72
N ARG A 248 6.58 0.14 -8.97
CA ARG A 248 7.61 -0.29 -9.94
C ARG A 248 8.64 0.81 -10.22
N LEU A 249 8.20 2.07 -10.32
CA LEU A 249 9.11 3.20 -10.54
C LEU A 249 10.06 3.39 -9.34
N ALA A 250 9.56 3.30 -8.11
CA ALA A 250 10.37 3.42 -6.89
C ALA A 250 11.35 2.25 -6.70
N ASP A 251 10.99 1.05 -7.16
CA ASP A 251 11.84 -0.14 -7.06
C ASP A 251 13.16 0.00 -7.84
N GLY A 252 13.14 0.69 -8.97
CA GLY A 252 14.34 1.04 -9.76
C GLY A 252 15.02 -0.12 -10.50
N ARG A 253 14.69 -1.40 -10.21
CA ARG A 253 15.25 -2.57 -10.91
C ARG A 253 14.54 -2.89 -12.23
N ASN A 254 13.55 -2.09 -12.60
CA ASN A 254 12.61 -2.32 -13.69
C ASN A 254 12.00 -3.74 -13.70
N PRO A 255 11.38 -4.19 -12.59
CA PRO A 255 10.81 -5.53 -12.51
C PRO A 255 9.56 -5.67 -13.38
N ARG A 256 9.23 -6.91 -13.73
CA ARG A 256 7.89 -7.25 -14.21
C ARG A 256 6.89 -6.88 -13.12
N LEU A 257 5.80 -6.20 -13.48
CA LEU A 257 4.77 -5.75 -12.52
C LEU A 257 3.56 -6.69 -12.59
N VAL A 258 3.21 -7.27 -11.44
CA VAL A 258 2.02 -8.11 -11.29
C VAL A 258 1.12 -7.50 -10.23
N ILE A 259 -0.12 -7.19 -10.62
CA ILE A 259 -1.19 -6.78 -9.72
C ILE A 259 -1.93 -8.03 -9.26
N VAL A 260 -2.02 -8.21 -7.94
CA VAL A 260 -2.67 -9.36 -7.33
C VAL A 260 -3.92 -8.91 -6.59
N VAL A 261 -5.06 -9.48 -6.98
CA VAL A 261 -6.35 -9.24 -6.32
C VAL A 261 -7.06 -10.56 -6.05
N PRO A 262 -7.94 -10.64 -5.04
CA PRO A 262 -8.83 -11.79 -4.91
C PRO A 262 -9.75 -11.93 -6.13
N GLU A 263 -10.20 -13.15 -6.44
CA GLU A 263 -11.06 -13.45 -7.60
C GLU A 263 -12.31 -12.54 -7.66
N ARG A 264 -13.01 -12.34 -6.53
CA ARG A 264 -14.17 -11.43 -6.47
C ARG A 264 -13.86 -9.96 -6.75
N ASP A 265 -12.59 -9.57 -6.63
CA ASP A 265 -12.12 -8.19 -6.76
C ASP A 265 -11.56 -7.89 -8.16
N ASP A 266 -11.51 -8.86 -9.08
CA ASP A 266 -11.12 -8.69 -10.50
C ASP A 266 -12.21 -7.94 -11.29
N HIS A 267 -12.36 -6.66 -10.99
CA HIS A 267 -13.37 -5.82 -11.61
C HIS A 267 -12.95 -5.44 -13.06
N PRO A 268 -13.89 -5.42 -14.03
CA PRO A 268 -13.61 -5.13 -15.45
C PRO A 268 -12.84 -3.84 -15.81
N TYR A 269 -12.66 -2.88 -14.89
CA TYR A 269 -11.88 -1.68 -15.19
C TYR A 269 -10.37 -1.90 -15.02
N LEU A 270 -9.96 -2.88 -14.20
CA LEU A 270 -8.58 -3.00 -13.76
C LEU A 270 -7.65 -3.38 -14.91
N ARG A 271 -7.98 -4.43 -15.66
CA ARG A 271 -7.18 -4.94 -16.78
C ARG A 271 -6.95 -3.88 -17.88
N PRO A 272 -7.98 -3.16 -18.38
CA PRO A 272 -7.76 -2.08 -19.35
C PRO A 272 -6.83 -0.97 -18.85
N VAL A 273 -6.90 -0.60 -17.56
CA VAL A 273 -6.01 0.44 -17.00
C VAL A 273 -4.58 -0.09 -16.84
N ALA A 274 -4.41 -1.35 -16.43
CA ALA A 274 -3.11 -2.01 -16.34
C ALA A 274 -2.43 -2.15 -17.73
N GLU A 275 -3.20 -2.46 -18.77
CA GLU A 275 -2.73 -2.53 -20.16
C GLU A 275 -2.37 -1.16 -20.75
N ALA A 276 -2.97 -0.08 -20.25
CA ALA A 276 -2.71 1.28 -20.73
C ALA A 276 -1.36 1.87 -20.26
N LEU A 277 -0.66 1.20 -19.35
CA LEU A 277 0.70 1.55 -18.93
C LEU A 277 1.68 1.41 -20.11
N LYS A 278 2.73 2.24 -20.14
CA LYS A 278 3.82 2.14 -21.15
C LYS A 278 4.47 0.76 -21.13
N GLU A 279 4.62 0.20 -19.93
CA GLU A 279 4.96 -1.20 -19.70
C GLU A 279 3.76 -1.85 -18.98
N PRO A 280 2.94 -2.63 -19.69
CA PRO A 280 1.74 -3.24 -19.12
C PRO A 280 2.01 -4.04 -17.84
N ALA A 281 1.06 -4.00 -16.91
CA ALA A 281 1.07 -4.86 -15.73
C ALA A 281 0.19 -6.09 -15.96
N GLU A 282 0.64 -7.24 -15.47
CA GLU A 282 -0.19 -8.44 -15.44
C GLU A 282 -1.18 -8.37 -14.27
N VAL A 283 -2.38 -8.90 -14.46
CA VAL A 283 -3.38 -9.01 -13.39
C VAL A 283 -3.62 -10.50 -13.12
N VAL A 284 -3.26 -10.92 -11.91
CA VAL A 284 -3.42 -12.29 -11.41
C VAL A 284 -4.44 -12.29 -10.28
N THR A 285 -5.31 -13.30 -10.29
CA THR A 285 -6.29 -13.52 -9.23
C THR A 285 -5.84 -14.62 -8.29
N VAL A 286 -6.24 -14.52 -7.03
CA VAL A 286 -6.06 -15.56 -6.02
C VAL A 286 -7.41 -15.97 -5.42
N PRO A 287 -7.59 -17.23 -5.00
CA PRO A 287 -8.83 -17.67 -4.37
C PRO A 287 -9.22 -16.82 -3.16
N ASP A 288 -10.51 -16.64 -2.92
CA ASP A 288 -11.06 -15.81 -1.84
C ASP A 288 -10.98 -16.44 -0.43
N ASP A 289 -10.29 -17.58 -0.28
CA ASP A 289 -10.27 -18.41 0.93
C ASP A 289 -9.36 -17.86 2.06
N TRP A 290 -8.54 -16.85 1.77
CA TRP A 290 -7.49 -16.36 2.67
C TRP A 290 -8.03 -15.59 3.89
N ARG A 291 -9.24 -15.04 3.81
CA ARG A 291 -9.88 -14.23 4.86
C ARG A 291 -11.30 -14.65 5.21
N ALA A 292 -11.88 -15.53 4.41
CA ALA A 292 -13.28 -15.97 4.44
C ALA A 292 -13.79 -16.29 5.87
N PRO A 293 -15.10 -16.35 6.13
CA PRO A 293 -16.09 -16.91 5.21
C PRO A 293 -16.48 -15.96 4.08
#